data_AF-A0A6G3X6N1-F1
#
_entry.id   AF-A0A6G3X6N1-F1
#
_cell.length_a   1.000
_cell.length_b   1.000
_cell.length_c   1.000
_cell.angle_alpha   90.00
_cell.angle_beta   90.00
_cell.angle_gamma   90.00
#
_symmetry.space_group_name_H-M   'P 1'
#
loop_
_entity.id
_entity.type
_entity.pdbx_description
1 polymer ?
#
loop_
_entity_poly.entity_id
_entity_poly.type
_entity_poly.pdbx_seq_one_letter_code
_entity_poly.pdbx_strand_id
1 'polypeptide(L)'
;GFCGRGEGGAFTEGGALESGGRLPINTGGGGLSEAYVHGFNLITEGVKQLRGTSTAQVPDAATCLVTAGEGVPTSAVLLRS
;
A
#
# COMPACT_ATOMS: atom_id res chain seq x y z
N GLY A 1 6.92 12.42 0.54
CA GLY A 1 6.09 12.24 1.74
C GLY A 1 6.82 11.37 2.74
N PHE A 2 7.07 10.11 2.36
CA PHE A 2 7.89 9.18 3.14
C PHE A 2 9.40 9.34 2.92
N CYS A 3 9.80 9.98 1.81
CA CYS A 3 11.18 10.32 1.47
C CYS A 3 11.26 11.70 0.80
N GLY A 4 12.49 12.22 0.66
CA GLY A 4 12.80 13.44 -0.07
C GLY A 4 12.67 13.30 -1.59
N ARG A 5 12.73 14.43 -2.29
CA ARG A 5 12.61 14.46 -3.76
C ARG A 5 13.83 13.76 -4.39
N GLY A 6 13.58 12.77 -5.24
CA GLY A 6 14.64 11.98 -5.90
C GLY A 6 15.14 10.80 -5.08
N GLU A 7 14.70 10.64 -3.83
CA GLU A 7 15.18 9.59 -2.91
C GLU A 7 14.30 8.33 -2.93
N GLY A 8 13.31 8.24 -3.83
CA GLY A 8 12.38 7.10 -3.90
C GLY A 8 13.09 5.76 -4.09
N GLY A 9 14.11 5.71 -4.96
CA GLY A 9 14.90 4.50 -5.19
C GLY A 9 15.58 3.99 -3.91
N ALA A 10 16.41 4.84 -3.30
CA ALA A 10 17.08 4.54 -2.04
C ALA A 10 16.09 4.20 -0.92
N PHE A 11 14.92 4.84 -0.89
CA PHE A 11 13.87 4.52 0.07
C PHE A 11 13.37 3.07 -0.10
N THR A 12 13.36 2.49 -1.30
CA THR A 12 12.90 1.10 -1.47
C THR A 12 13.92 0.03 -1.06
N GLU A 13 15.19 0.42 -0.89
CA GLU A 13 16.28 -0.51 -0.62
C GLU A 13 16.16 -1.21 0.75
N GLY A 14 16.88 -2.33 0.89
CA GLY A 14 16.95 -3.07 2.15
C GLY A 14 15.63 -3.72 2.58
N GLY A 15 14.71 -3.96 1.64
CA GLY A 15 13.41 -4.57 1.93
C GLY A 15 12.43 -3.63 2.62
N ALA A 16 12.60 -2.31 2.44
CA ALA A 16 11.79 -1.28 3.09
C ALA A 16 10.28 -1.45 2.91
N LEU A 17 9.88 -1.93 1.73
CA LEU A 17 8.50 -2.06 1.28
C LEU A 17 7.94 -3.48 1.41
N GLU A 18 8.78 -4.44 1.81
CA GLU A 18 8.40 -5.84 1.95
C GLU A 18 7.49 -6.06 3.16
N SER A 19 6.90 -7.25 3.25
CA SER A 19 6.25 -7.71 4.47
C SER A 19 7.25 -7.73 5.64
N GLY A 20 6.98 -6.95 6.69
CA GLY A 20 7.89 -6.74 7.83
C GLY A 20 8.90 -5.60 7.63
N GLY A 21 8.91 -4.97 6.45
CA GLY A 21 9.60 -3.71 6.21
C GLY A 21 8.94 -2.55 6.95
N ARG A 22 9.59 -1.38 6.92
CA ARG A 22 9.10 -0.19 7.65
C ARG A 22 7.81 0.40 7.06
N LEU A 23 7.54 0.15 5.79
CA LEU A 23 6.34 0.63 5.11
C LEU A 23 5.88 -0.42 4.09
N PRO A 24 5.20 -1.50 4.52
CA PRO A 24 4.70 -2.51 3.61
C PRO A 24 3.76 -1.89 2.56
N ILE A 25 4.03 -2.14 1.28
CA ILE A 25 3.27 -1.59 0.14
C ILE A 25 2.77 -2.74 -0.75
N ASN A 26 1.54 -2.60 -1.27
CA ASN A 26 0.96 -3.55 -2.23
C ASN A 26 0.97 -5.01 -1.73
N THR A 27 0.66 -5.23 -0.46
CA THR A 27 0.68 -6.56 0.20
C THR A 27 -0.15 -7.62 -0.51
N GLY A 28 -1.26 -7.23 -1.16
CA GLY A 28 -2.09 -8.12 -1.98
C GLY A 28 -1.51 -8.43 -3.37
N GLY A 29 -0.43 -7.77 -3.78
CA GLY A 29 0.17 -7.82 -5.12
C GLY A 29 -0.08 -6.56 -5.97
N GLY A 30 -0.99 -5.68 -5.52
CA GLY A 30 -1.28 -4.40 -6.16
C GLY A 30 -1.77 -4.53 -7.61
N GLY A 31 -1.68 -3.43 -8.38
CA GLY A 31 -2.11 -3.43 -9.79
C GLY A 31 -1.29 -4.35 -10.69
N LEU A 32 -0.05 -4.70 -10.29
CA LEU A 32 0.89 -5.45 -11.11
C LEU A 32 0.72 -6.97 -10.99
N SER A 33 0.43 -7.48 -9.79
CA SER A 33 0.41 -8.93 -9.54
C SER A 33 -0.93 -9.47 -9.04
N GLU A 34 -1.77 -8.66 -8.40
CA GLU A 34 -3.11 -9.08 -7.98
C GLU A 34 -4.10 -8.99 -9.15
N ALA A 35 -4.41 -7.75 -9.53
CA ALA A 35 -5.29 -7.40 -10.63
C ALA A 35 -5.26 -5.88 -10.85
N TYR A 36 -5.41 -5.45 -12.10
CA TYR A 36 -5.60 -4.04 -12.43
C TYR A 36 -7.10 -3.71 -12.48
N VAL A 37 -7.71 -3.50 -11.31
CA VAL A 37 -9.13 -3.12 -11.16
C VAL A 37 -9.26 -1.62 -10.82
N HIS A 38 -8.46 -0.79 -11.49
CA HIS A 38 -8.47 0.67 -11.34
C HIS A 38 -8.44 1.14 -9.86
N GLY A 39 -7.69 0.45 -9.01
CA GLY A 39 -7.49 0.80 -7.59
C GLY A 39 -8.53 0.24 -6.61
N PHE A 40 -9.64 -0.35 -7.07
CA PHE A 40 -10.66 -0.90 -6.17
C PHE A 40 -10.16 -2.10 -5.35
N ASN A 41 -9.26 -2.90 -5.92
CA ASN A 41 -8.59 -3.98 -5.20
C ASN A 41 -7.69 -3.45 -4.06
N LEU A 42 -7.04 -2.29 -4.25
CA LEU A 42 -6.21 -1.66 -3.22
C LEU A 42 -7.02 -1.21 -2.00
N ILE A 43 -8.21 -0.65 -2.23
CA ILE A 43 -9.13 -0.29 -1.13
C ILE A 43 -9.57 -1.54 -0.37
N THR A 44 -9.90 -2.61 -1.12
CA THR A 44 -10.30 -3.89 -0.54
C THR A 44 -9.19 -4.49 0.31
N GLU A 45 -7.94 -4.47 -0.17
CA GLU A 45 -6.78 -4.94 0.57
C GLU A 45 -6.52 -4.09 1.82
N GLY A 46 -6.60 -2.76 1.73
CA GLY A 46 -6.49 -1.88 2.90
C GLY A 46 -7.53 -2.20 3.98
N VAL A 47 -8.77 -2.48 3.59
CA VAL A 47 -9.83 -2.91 4.52
C VAL A 47 -9.53 -4.29 5.12
N LYS A 48 -9.05 -5.25 4.33
CA LYS A 48 -8.64 -6.58 4.83
C LYS A 48 -7.51 -6.48 5.85
N GLN A 49 -6.51 -5.65 5.58
CA GLN A 49 -5.39 -5.40 6.49
C GLN A 49 -5.89 -4.89 7.86
N LEU A 50 -6.75 -3.86 7.87
CA LEU A 50 -7.30 -3.30 9.11
C LEU A 50 -8.25 -4.25 9.85
N ARG A 51 -8.86 -5.21 9.15
CA ARG A 51 -9.73 -6.23 9.74
C ARG A 51 -8.99 -7.49 10.19
N GLY A 52 -7.69 -7.60 9.91
CA GLY A 52 -6.93 -8.82 10.22
C GLY A 52 -7.28 -10.02 9.32
N THR A 53 -7.75 -9.77 8.10
CA THR A 53 -8.21 -10.81 7.17
C THR A 53 -7.44 -10.84 5.85
N SER A 54 -6.31 -10.13 5.75
CA SER A 54 -5.46 -10.24 4.56
C SER A 54 -4.71 -11.58 4.56
N THR A 55 -4.47 -12.12 3.36
CA THR A 55 -3.61 -13.29 3.16
C THR A 55 -2.13 -12.95 3.34
N ALA A 56 -1.77 -11.67 3.27
CA ALA A 56 -0.43 -11.14 3.49
C ALA A 56 -0.46 -10.09 4.61
N GLN A 57 -0.94 -10.52 5.78
CA GLN A 57 -1.26 -9.64 6.90
C GLN A 57 -0.03 -8.89 7.43
N VAL A 58 -0.16 -7.57 7.56
CA VAL A 58 0.77 -6.71 8.27
C VAL A 58 0.43 -6.76 9.77
N PRO A 59 1.40 -7.08 10.65
CA PRO A 59 1.18 -7.08 12.09
C PRO A 59 0.72 -5.70 12.58
N ASP A 60 -0.29 -5.70 13.47
CA ASP A 60 -0.79 -4.50 14.16
C ASP A 60 -1.18 -3.32 13.24
N ALA A 61 -1.62 -3.63 12.02
CA ALA A 61 -2.06 -2.62 11.06
C ALA A 61 -3.25 -1.80 11.59
N ALA A 62 -2.99 -0.54 11.95
CA ALA A 62 -4.01 0.39 12.46
C ALA A 62 -4.36 1.51 11.47
N THR A 63 -3.53 1.72 10.44
CA THR A 63 -3.75 2.78 9.45
C THR A 63 -3.23 2.34 8.08
N CYS A 64 -3.99 2.64 7.03
CA CYS A 64 -3.62 2.32 5.65
C CYS A 64 -3.88 3.52 4.74
N LEU A 65 -2.86 3.92 3.97
CA LEU A 65 -2.99 4.91 2.90
C LEU A 65 -3.23 4.18 1.59
N VAL A 66 -4.29 4.55 0.87
CA VAL A 66 -4.57 4.07 -0.48
C VAL A 66 -4.57 5.25 -1.45
N THR A 67 -3.79 5.15 -2.52
CA THR A 67 -3.74 6.15 -3.60
C THR A 67 -4.41 5.61 -4.87
N ALA A 68 -5.12 6.47 -5.59
CA ALA A 68 -5.69 6.15 -6.90
C ALA A 68 -4.64 6.33 -8.02
N GLY A 69 -5.05 6.13 -9.27
CA GLY A 69 -4.14 6.15 -10.43
C GLY A 69 -3.33 7.44 -10.57
N GLU A 70 -2.08 7.30 -11.02
CA GLU A 70 -1.18 8.42 -11.28
C GLU A 70 -1.36 9.01 -12.69
N GLY A 71 -0.90 10.25 -12.90
CA GLY A 71 -0.90 10.92 -14.22
C GLY A 71 -2.23 11.52 -14.66
N VAL A 72 -3.27 11.44 -13.82
CA VAL A 72 -4.61 12.02 -14.02
C VAL A 72 -5.06 12.76 -12.75
N PRO A 73 -6.14 13.58 -12.78
CA PRO A 73 -6.78 14.02 -11.56
C PRO A 73 -7.09 12.82 -10.66
N THR A 74 -6.48 12.80 -9.48
CA THR A 74 -6.39 11.61 -8.63
C THR A 74 -6.97 11.86 -7.24
N SER A 75 -6.99 10.82 -6.42
CA SER A 75 -7.50 10.83 -5.06
C SER A 75 -6.67 9.93 -4.16
N ALA A 76 -6.84 10.10 -2.85
CA ALA A 76 -6.28 9.21 -1.85
C ALA A 76 -7.25 9.10 -0.67
N VAL A 77 -7.22 7.97 0.03
CA VAL A 77 -7.98 7.74 1.26
C VAL A 77 -7.07 7.23 2.36
N LEU A 78 -7.31 7.68 3.59
CA LEU A 78 -6.68 7.16 4.80
C LEU A 78 -7.72 6.33 5.56
N LEU A 79 -7.48 5.02 5.66
CA LEU A 79 -8.33 4.09 6.41
C LEU A 79 -7.73 3.89 7.80
N ARG A 80 -8.58 3.75 8.84
CA ARG A 80 -8.17 3.56 10.23
C ARG A 80 -9.13 2.61 10.97
N SER A 81 -8.60 1.77 11.84
CA SER A 81 -9.38 0.92 12.78
C SER A 81 -9.58 1.54 14.15
#